data_AF-J8TJ40-F1
#
_entry.id   AF-J8TJ40-F1
#
_cell.length_a   1.000
_cell.length_b   1.000
_cell.length_c   1.000
_cell.angle_alpha   90.00
_cell.angle_beta   90.00
_cell.angle_gamma   90.00
#
_symmetry.space_group_name_H-M   'P 1'
#
loop_
_entity.id
_entity.type
_entity.pdbx_description
1 polymer ?
#
loop_
_entity_poly.entity_id
_entity_poly.type
_entity_poly.pdbx_seq_one_letter_code
_entity_poly.pdbx_strand_id
1 'polypeptide(L)'
;MPRPYIPIKTVDAPKKVARHIQAEYARTTVIAHMSSPTTGGHPGWGKPGTEWDGVHFRSYILATVPTMQELLLPSVKLRRSDVSELVPAAKSLDPNDSVLPTFVASYVTLVQKALYAGEEPSQKDAHATQICLQVVKNLVDIKRKRAAGAGHAGAGATAAAGTRADIASPHAHFTSPPTALPGRMLEGHI
;
A
#
# COMPACT_ATOMS: atom_id res chain seq x y z
N MET A 1 0.05 -48.65 8.08
CA MET A 1 -0.61 -48.31 6.79
C MET A 1 0.41 -47.72 5.84
N PRO A 2 0.51 -48.17 4.58
CA PRO A 2 1.37 -47.53 3.58
C PRO A 2 0.87 -46.12 3.27
N ARG A 3 1.78 -45.14 3.15
CA ARG A 3 1.41 -43.79 2.72
C ARG A 3 1.14 -43.79 1.22
N PRO A 4 0.13 -43.05 0.72
CA PRO A 4 -0.09 -42.92 -0.71
C PRO A 4 1.15 -42.26 -1.33
N TYR A 5 1.81 -43.00 -2.21
CA TYR A 5 2.99 -42.54 -2.93
C TYR A 5 2.55 -41.91 -4.24
N ILE A 6 2.87 -40.63 -4.43
CA ILE A 6 2.63 -39.91 -5.67
C ILE A 6 3.95 -39.96 -6.46
N PRO A 7 3.99 -40.57 -7.65
CA PRO A 7 5.17 -40.57 -8.51
C PRO A 7 5.48 -39.13 -8.94
N ILE A 8 6.61 -38.58 -8.50
CA ILE A 8 7.01 -37.20 -8.84
C ILE A 8 8.09 -37.22 -9.93
N LYS A 9 8.85 -38.32 -10.04
CA LYS A 9 9.98 -38.47 -10.94
C LYS A 9 9.66 -39.41 -12.09
N THR A 10 10.33 -39.23 -13.22
CA THR A 10 10.17 -40.07 -14.41
C THR A 10 10.61 -41.53 -14.21
N VAL A 11 11.37 -41.82 -13.14
CA VAL A 11 11.79 -43.16 -12.74
C VAL A 11 10.73 -43.90 -11.92
N ASP A 12 9.75 -43.16 -11.38
CA ASP A 12 8.72 -43.69 -10.48
C ASP A 12 7.57 -44.36 -11.27
N ALA A 13 7.58 -44.25 -12.60
CA ALA A 13 6.59 -44.83 -13.50
C ALA A 13 7.26 -45.49 -14.72
N PRO A 14 6.64 -46.52 -15.33
CA PRO A 14 7.14 -47.11 -16.57
C PRO A 14 7.32 -46.05 -17.66
N LYS A 15 8.40 -46.13 -18.45
CA LYS A 15 8.74 -45.14 -19.48
C LYS A 15 7.58 -44.77 -20.41
N LYS A 16 6.73 -45.75 -20.77
CA LYS A 16 5.54 -45.51 -21.61
C LYS A 16 4.51 -44.60 -20.92
N VAL A 17 4.28 -44.81 -19.62
CA VAL A 17 3.37 -44.01 -18.80
C VAL A 17 3.94 -42.62 -18.59
N ALA A 18 5.22 -42.50 -18.23
CA ALA A 18 5.89 -41.21 -18.05
C ALA A 18 5.83 -40.34 -19.33
N ARG A 19 6.10 -40.93 -20.50
CA ARG A 19 5.97 -40.22 -21.79
C ARG A 19 4.53 -39.80 -22.09
N HIS A 20 3.55 -40.63 -21.77
CA HIS A 20 2.14 -40.29 -21.96
C HIS A 20 1.72 -39.12 -21.09
N ILE A 21 2.05 -39.15 -19.79
CA ILE A 21 1.78 -38.04 -18.85
C ILE A 21 2.40 -36.75 -19.36
N GLN A 22 3.66 -36.78 -19.81
CA GLN A 22 4.33 -35.59 -20.32
C GLN A 22 3.67 -35.05 -21.60
N ALA A 23 3.20 -35.92 -22.49
CA ALA A 23 2.51 -35.53 -23.71
C ALA A 23 1.13 -34.91 -23.43
N GLU A 24 0.35 -35.50 -22.50
CA GLU A 24 -0.94 -34.94 -22.08
C GLU A 24 -0.75 -33.62 -21.33
N TYR A 25 0.25 -33.54 -20.44
CA TYR A 25 0.59 -32.30 -19.75
C TYR A 25 0.97 -31.19 -20.74
N ALA A 26 1.82 -31.48 -21.73
CA ALA A 26 2.18 -30.50 -22.76
C ALA A 26 0.94 -30.05 -23.55
N ARG A 27 0.07 -30.98 -23.95
CA ARG A 27 -1.17 -30.66 -24.67
C ARG A 27 -2.12 -29.81 -23.82
N THR A 28 -2.37 -30.17 -22.58
CA THR A 28 -3.26 -29.41 -21.69
C THR A 28 -2.69 -28.03 -21.38
N THR A 29 -1.37 -27.90 -21.23
CA THR A 29 -0.73 -26.59 -21.02
C THR A 29 -0.91 -25.66 -22.22
N VAL A 30 -0.75 -26.17 -23.45
CA VAL A 30 -0.97 -25.40 -24.68
C VAL A 30 -2.45 -25.01 -24.82
N ILE A 31 -3.37 -25.95 -24.60
CA ILE A 31 -4.81 -25.68 -24.65
C ILE A 31 -5.19 -24.64 -23.61
N ALA A 32 -4.70 -24.77 -22.37
CA ALA A 32 -4.94 -23.81 -21.31
C ALA A 32 -4.43 -22.41 -21.70
N HIS A 33 -3.22 -22.33 -22.24
CA HIS A 33 -2.64 -21.07 -22.69
C HIS A 33 -3.45 -20.42 -23.83
N MET A 34 -3.86 -21.20 -24.84
CA MET A 34 -4.68 -20.71 -25.94
C MET A 34 -6.11 -20.36 -25.52
N SER A 35 -6.64 -21.04 -24.51
CA SER A 35 -7.96 -20.75 -23.93
C SER A 35 -7.94 -19.54 -22.99
N SER A 36 -6.74 -19.03 -22.65
CA SER A 36 -6.63 -17.84 -21.83
C SER A 36 -7.34 -16.68 -22.54
N PRO A 37 -8.25 -15.97 -21.86
CA PRO A 37 -8.97 -14.86 -22.47
C PRO A 37 -7.96 -13.80 -22.91
N THR A 38 -7.76 -13.71 -24.22
CA THR A 38 -6.83 -12.74 -24.84
C THR A 38 -7.58 -11.52 -25.34
N THR A 39 -8.84 -11.70 -25.72
CA THR A 39 -9.66 -10.67 -26.37
C THR A 39 -11.05 -10.67 -25.75
N GLY A 40 -11.15 -10.14 -24.53
CA GLY A 40 -12.40 -9.97 -23.82
C GLY A 40 -12.18 -9.13 -22.57
N GLY A 41 -12.89 -8.01 -22.46
CA GLY A 41 -12.88 -7.20 -21.24
C GLY A 41 -14.26 -7.30 -20.60
N HIS A 42 -14.30 -7.69 -19.32
CA HIS A 42 -15.50 -7.50 -18.52
C HIS A 42 -15.54 -6.05 -18.02
N PRO A 43 -16.68 -5.34 -18.11
CA PRO A 43 -16.86 -4.07 -17.41
C PRO A 43 -16.47 -4.22 -15.94
N GLY A 44 -15.73 -3.26 -15.39
CA GLY A 44 -15.23 -3.33 -14.01
C GLY A 44 -13.92 -4.10 -13.82
N TRP A 45 -13.41 -4.79 -14.84
CA TRP A 45 -12.14 -5.53 -14.78
C TRP A 45 -11.10 -4.94 -15.73
N GLY A 46 -9.84 -4.96 -15.29
CA GLY A 46 -8.73 -4.61 -16.16
C GLY A 46 -8.50 -5.63 -17.26
N LYS A 47 -7.93 -5.16 -18.36
CA LYS A 47 -7.69 -5.99 -19.54
C LYS A 47 -6.43 -6.84 -19.35
N PRO A 48 -6.44 -8.10 -19.81
CA PRO A 48 -5.26 -8.95 -19.83
C PRO A 48 -4.07 -8.26 -20.50
N GLY A 49 -2.89 -8.35 -19.88
CA GLY A 49 -1.65 -7.72 -20.37
C GLY A 49 -1.54 -6.21 -20.15
N THR A 50 -2.48 -5.58 -19.44
CA THR A 50 -2.32 -4.18 -18.98
C THR A 50 -1.80 -4.14 -17.54
N GLU A 51 -1.42 -2.95 -17.05
CA GLU A 51 -1.08 -2.77 -15.62
C GLU A 51 -2.24 -3.12 -14.66
N TRP A 52 -3.46 -3.21 -15.19
CA TRP A 52 -4.69 -3.54 -14.46
C TRP A 52 -5.12 -5.00 -14.63
N ASP A 53 -4.29 -5.87 -15.22
CA ASP A 53 -4.62 -7.27 -15.43
C ASP A 53 -4.99 -7.97 -14.12
N GLY A 54 -6.13 -8.68 -14.13
CA GLY A 54 -6.69 -9.35 -12.95
C GLY A 54 -7.22 -8.41 -11.86
N VAL A 55 -7.25 -7.10 -12.07
CA VAL A 55 -7.73 -6.12 -11.09
C VAL A 55 -9.21 -5.80 -11.31
N HIS A 56 -10.01 -6.00 -10.27
CA HIS A 56 -11.39 -5.52 -10.21
C HIS A 56 -11.43 -4.07 -9.70
N PHE A 57 -11.83 -3.12 -10.55
CA PHE A 57 -11.73 -1.68 -10.29
C PHE A 57 -12.51 -1.24 -9.05
N ARG A 58 -13.75 -1.71 -8.88
CA ARG A 58 -14.55 -1.41 -7.69
C ARG A 58 -13.85 -1.88 -6.40
N SER A 59 -13.36 -3.12 -6.39
CA SER A 59 -12.62 -3.65 -5.24
C SER A 59 -11.35 -2.85 -4.97
N TYR A 60 -10.60 -2.51 -6.02
CA TYR A 60 -9.38 -1.70 -5.92
C TYR A 60 -9.66 -0.34 -5.29
N ILE A 61 -10.65 0.42 -5.81
CA ILE A 61 -11.01 1.75 -5.30
C ILE A 61 -11.40 1.65 -3.81
N LEU A 62 -12.26 0.69 -3.44
CA LEU A 62 -12.69 0.52 -2.06
C LEU A 62 -11.58 0.05 -1.10
N ALA A 63 -10.56 -0.64 -1.63
CA ALA A 63 -9.40 -1.05 -0.84
C ALA A 63 -8.47 0.12 -0.50
N THR A 64 -8.56 1.26 -1.19
CA THR A 64 -7.75 2.46 -0.89
C THR A 64 -8.28 3.28 0.29
N VAL A 65 -9.52 3.05 0.71
CA VAL A 65 -10.19 3.84 1.77
C VAL A 65 -9.42 3.80 3.09
N PRO A 66 -8.97 2.64 3.62
CA PRO A 66 -8.17 2.60 4.83
C PRO A 66 -6.86 3.37 4.72
N THR A 67 -6.18 3.34 3.57
CA THR A 67 -4.95 4.10 3.35
C THR A 67 -5.21 5.60 3.41
N MET A 68 -6.29 6.08 2.77
CA MET A 68 -6.66 7.49 2.83
C MET A 68 -7.04 7.94 4.25
N GLN A 69 -7.74 7.08 4.99
CA GLN A 69 -8.07 7.31 6.40
C GLN A 69 -6.81 7.42 7.26
N GLU A 70 -5.83 6.53 7.09
CA GLU A 70 -4.58 6.58 7.85
C GLU A 70 -3.79 7.88 7.60
N LEU A 71 -3.84 8.40 6.37
CA LEU A 71 -3.16 9.64 6.01
C LEU A 71 -3.78 10.89 6.68
N LEU A 72 -5.11 10.97 6.76
CA LEU A 72 -5.82 12.17 7.22
C LEU A 72 -6.33 12.07 8.66
N LEU A 73 -6.71 10.88 9.10
CA LEU A 73 -7.38 10.58 10.37
C LEU A 73 -6.80 9.30 11.01
N PRO A 74 -5.51 9.27 11.38
CA PRO A 74 -4.85 8.06 11.90
C PRO A 74 -5.51 7.49 13.17
N SER A 75 -6.21 8.33 13.95
CA SER A 75 -6.87 7.93 15.19
C SER A 75 -8.32 7.46 15.02
N VAL A 76 -8.94 7.66 13.84
CA VAL A 76 -10.37 7.38 13.61
C VAL A 76 -10.55 6.32 12.55
N LYS A 77 -11.26 5.24 12.90
CA LYS A 77 -11.68 4.22 11.92
C LYS A 77 -13.04 4.61 11.34
N LEU A 78 -13.04 5.06 10.09
CA LEU A 78 -14.28 5.39 9.39
C LEU A 78 -14.84 4.17 8.67
N ARG A 79 -16.17 4.03 8.65
CA ARG A 79 -16.84 3.07 7.77
C ARG A 79 -16.73 3.55 6.33
N ARG A 80 -16.83 2.62 5.36
CA ARG A 80 -16.78 2.96 3.94
C ARG A 80 -17.88 3.93 3.50
N SER A 81 -19.03 3.94 4.16
CA SER A 81 -20.12 4.90 3.92
C SER A 81 -19.80 6.33 4.36
N ASP A 82 -18.88 6.49 5.31
CA ASP A 82 -18.66 7.74 6.03
C ASP A 82 -17.43 8.49 5.47
N VAL A 83 -17.06 8.22 4.22
CA VAL A 83 -15.86 8.79 3.54
C VAL A 83 -15.95 10.30 3.32
N SER A 84 -17.14 10.89 3.39
CA SER A 84 -17.33 12.35 3.30
C SER A 84 -16.61 13.11 4.41
N GLU A 85 -16.37 12.47 5.57
CA GLU A 85 -15.62 13.03 6.71
C GLU A 85 -14.14 13.26 6.41
N LEU A 86 -13.62 12.72 5.31
CA LEU A 86 -12.23 12.95 4.88
C LEU A 86 -12.00 14.40 4.44
N VAL A 87 -13.02 15.07 3.87
CA VAL A 87 -12.92 16.46 3.38
C VAL A 87 -12.71 17.47 4.52
N PRO A 88 -13.52 17.48 5.60
CA PRO A 88 -13.26 18.37 6.72
C PRO A 88 -11.93 18.04 7.43
N ALA A 89 -11.53 16.76 7.48
CA ALA A 89 -10.22 16.38 8.02
C ALA A 89 -9.06 16.92 7.17
N ALA A 90 -9.19 16.94 5.84
CA ALA A 90 -8.20 17.57 4.97
C ALA A 90 -8.08 19.08 5.20
N LYS A 91 -9.21 19.76 5.47
CA LYS A 91 -9.23 21.20 5.79
C LYS A 91 -8.63 21.51 7.15
N SER A 92 -8.77 20.63 8.14
CA SER A 92 -8.21 20.84 9.48
C SER A 92 -6.68 20.69 9.53
N LEU A 93 -6.08 19.97 8.57
CA LEU A 93 -4.62 19.89 8.44
C LEU A 93 -3.98 21.24 8.07
N ASP A 94 -4.64 22.02 7.21
CA ASP A 94 -4.17 23.33 6.81
C ASP A 94 -5.34 24.18 6.30
N PRO A 95 -5.83 25.15 7.08
CA PRO A 95 -7.00 25.95 6.72
C PRO A 95 -6.74 26.87 5.52
N ASN A 96 -5.47 27.15 5.18
CA ASN A 96 -5.11 28.01 4.05
C ASN A 96 -4.91 27.23 2.74
N ASP A 97 -4.93 25.89 2.80
CA ASP A 97 -4.73 25.05 1.63
C ASP A 97 -6.05 24.66 0.97
N SER A 98 -6.23 25.10 -0.27
CA SER A 98 -7.36 24.73 -1.11
C SER A 98 -7.10 23.47 -1.96
N VAL A 99 -5.84 23.05 -2.09
CA VAL A 99 -5.43 21.97 -3.00
C VAL A 99 -5.74 20.61 -2.39
N LEU A 100 -5.28 20.36 -1.16
CA LEU A 100 -5.50 19.08 -0.48
C LEU A 100 -6.99 18.72 -0.35
N PRO A 101 -7.90 19.61 0.13
CA PRO A 101 -9.33 19.29 0.21
C PRO A 101 -9.97 19.04 -1.15
N THR A 102 -9.50 19.69 -2.22
CA THR A 102 -10.01 19.47 -3.58
C THR A 102 -9.73 18.05 -4.06
N PHE A 103 -8.49 17.57 -3.91
CA PHE A 103 -8.14 16.19 -4.28
C PHE A 103 -8.88 15.16 -3.43
N VAL A 104 -9.08 15.43 -2.14
CA VAL A 104 -9.85 14.56 -1.25
C VAL A 104 -11.32 14.54 -1.65
N ALA A 105 -11.91 15.68 -2.03
CA ALA A 105 -13.27 15.73 -2.55
C ALA A 105 -13.42 14.92 -3.84
N SER A 106 -12.47 15.05 -4.80
CA SER A 106 -12.45 14.23 -6.01
C SER A 106 -12.29 12.74 -5.72
N TYR A 107 -11.52 12.38 -4.70
CA TYR A 107 -11.41 10.99 -4.25
C TYR A 107 -12.73 10.47 -3.66
N VAL A 108 -13.40 11.27 -2.82
CA VAL A 108 -14.69 10.89 -2.22
C VAL A 108 -15.74 10.64 -3.29
N THR A 109 -15.80 11.45 -4.36
CA THR A 109 -16.76 11.20 -5.46
C THR A 109 -16.48 9.89 -6.19
N LEU A 110 -15.21 9.52 -6.39
CA LEU A 110 -14.82 8.23 -6.98
C LEU A 110 -15.22 7.04 -6.08
N VAL A 111 -15.05 7.17 -4.77
CA VAL A 111 -15.47 6.12 -3.82
C VAL A 111 -16.99 6.00 -3.75
N GLN A 112 -17.71 7.12 -3.72
CA GLN A 112 -19.18 7.11 -3.75
C GLN A 112 -19.71 6.50 -5.05
N LYS A 113 -19.08 6.81 -6.19
CA LYS A 113 -19.38 6.15 -7.47
C LYS A 113 -19.13 4.65 -7.37
N ALA A 114 -18.02 4.21 -6.78
CA ALA A 114 -17.73 2.79 -6.60
C ALA A 114 -18.73 2.07 -5.66
N LEU A 115 -19.27 2.75 -4.64
CA LEU A 115 -20.23 2.19 -3.70
C LEU A 115 -21.66 2.11 -4.23
N TYR A 116 -22.11 3.14 -4.94
CA TYR A 116 -23.54 3.35 -5.21
C TYR A 116 -23.91 3.39 -6.69
N ALA A 117 -22.95 3.54 -7.61
CA ALA A 117 -23.28 3.56 -9.03
C ALA A 117 -23.77 2.17 -9.50
N GLY A 118 -24.82 2.16 -10.33
CA GLY A 118 -25.29 0.95 -10.99
C GLY A 118 -24.30 0.41 -12.03
N GLU A 119 -23.47 1.28 -12.60
CA GLU A 119 -22.41 0.91 -13.54
C GLU A 119 -21.10 0.60 -12.81
N GLU A 120 -20.34 -0.35 -13.37
CA GLU A 120 -19.01 -0.68 -12.85
C GLU A 120 -18.01 0.46 -13.12
N PRO A 121 -17.13 0.79 -12.14
CA PRO A 121 -16.07 1.76 -12.34
C PRO A 121 -15.17 1.39 -13.52
N SER A 122 -14.71 2.42 -14.23
CA SER A 122 -13.82 2.24 -15.38
C SER A 122 -12.35 2.23 -14.96
N GLN A 123 -11.47 1.80 -15.88
CA GLN A 123 -10.02 1.93 -15.71
C GLN A 123 -9.59 3.38 -15.42
N LYS A 124 -10.27 4.37 -16.01
CA LYS A 124 -10.01 5.79 -15.76
C LYS A 124 -10.30 6.17 -14.31
N ASP A 125 -11.37 5.63 -13.72
CA ASP A 125 -11.75 5.89 -12.34
C ASP A 125 -10.73 5.27 -11.36
N ALA A 126 -10.27 4.05 -11.63
CA ALA A 126 -9.24 3.38 -10.85
C ALA A 126 -7.90 4.14 -10.90
N HIS A 127 -7.47 4.53 -12.10
CA HIS A 127 -6.26 5.33 -12.28
C HIS A 127 -6.36 6.72 -11.63
N ALA A 128 -7.51 7.40 -11.74
CA ALA A 128 -7.75 8.67 -11.05
C ALA A 128 -7.67 8.52 -9.52
N THR A 129 -8.18 7.40 -8.98
CA THR A 129 -8.09 7.09 -7.55
C THR A 129 -6.64 6.94 -7.11
N GLN A 130 -5.82 6.23 -7.90
CA GLN A 130 -4.39 6.07 -7.64
C GLN A 130 -3.65 7.42 -7.64
N ILE A 131 -3.93 8.29 -8.60
CA ILE A 131 -3.34 9.63 -8.67
C ILE A 131 -3.75 10.45 -7.44
N CYS A 132 -5.03 10.47 -7.08
CA CYS A 132 -5.52 11.22 -5.92
C CYS A 132 -4.80 10.77 -4.64
N LEU A 133 -4.69 9.45 -4.43
CA LEU A 133 -3.99 8.89 -3.27
C LEU A 133 -2.51 9.29 -3.23
N GLN A 134 -1.82 9.20 -4.36
CA GLN A 134 -0.41 9.57 -4.46
C GLN A 134 -0.17 11.06 -4.19
N VAL A 135 -1.02 11.92 -4.75
CA VAL A 135 -0.93 13.38 -4.54
C VAL A 135 -1.22 13.73 -3.08
N VAL A 136 -2.28 13.17 -2.49
CA VAL A 136 -2.63 13.42 -1.09
C VAL A 136 -1.50 12.96 -0.17
N LYS A 137 -0.95 11.76 -0.38
CA LYS A 137 0.19 11.25 0.38
C LYS A 137 1.38 12.21 0.31
N ASN A 138 1.76 12.62 -0.90
CA ASN A 138 2.88 13.55 -1.10
C ASN A 138 2.64 14.90 -0.40
N LEU A 139 1.44 15.46 -0.50
CA LEU A 139 1.09 16.75 0.13
C LEU A 139 1.11 16.65 1.66
N VAL A 140 0.55 15.59 2.23
CA VAL A 140 0.55 15.34 3.68
C VAL A 140 1.99 15.16 4.18
N ASP A 141 2.83 14.41 3.47
CA ASP A 141 4.23 14.20 3.84
C ASP A 141 5.03 15.50 3.79
N ILE A 142 4.84 16.34 2.77
CA ILE A 142 5.48 17.67 2.68
C ILE A 142 5.06 18.54 3.88
N LYS A 143 3.78 18.56 4.21
CA LYS A 143 3.25 19.34 5.35
C LYS A 143 3.80 18.86 6.68
N ARG A 144 3.82 17.54 6.92
CA ARG A 144 4.40 16.94 8.13
C ARG A 144 5.89 17.25 8.26
N LYS A 145 6.65 17.19 7.16
CA LYS A 145 8.07 17.57 7.13
C LYS A 145 8.29 19.05 7.41
N ARG A 146 7.44 19.94 6.88
CA ARG A 146 7.50 21.38 7.17
C ARG A 146 7.20 21.68 8.64
N ALA A 147 6.19 21.02 9.22
CA ALA A 147 5.88 21.16 10.64
C ALA A 147 7.06 20.70 11.53
N ALA A 148 7.71 19.59 11.17
CA ALA A 148 8.90 19.08 11.88
C ALA A 148 10.12 20.00 11.72
N GLY A 149 10.34 20.57 10.53
CA GLY A 149 11.45 21.50 10.26
C GLY A 149 11.26 22.88 10.91
N ALA A 150 10.03 23.39 10.96
CA ALA A 150 9.71 24.64 11.65
C ALA A 150 9.95 24.56 13.16
N GLY A 151 9.76 23.39 13.78
CA GLY A 151 10.08 23.14 15.18
C GLY A 151 11.58 23.24 15.51
N HIS A 152 12.47 23.05 14.52
CA HIS A 152 13.92 23.12 14.74
C HIS A 152 14.51 24.53 14.51
N ALA A 153 13.90 25.33 13.62
CA ALA A 153 14.35 26.71 13.35
C ALA A 153 13.93 27.71 14.45
N GLY A 154 12.90 27.40 15.24
CA GLY A 154 12.42 28.26 16.34
C GLY A 154 13.23 28.17 17.64
N ALA A 155 14.06 27.14 17.83
CA ALA A 155 14.81 26.95 19.07
C ALA A 155 16.16 27.71 19.14
N GLY A 156 16.59 28.34 18.04
CA GLY A 156 17.89 29.03 17.94
C GLY A 156 17.85 30.55 18.13
N ALA A 157 16.68 31.18 18.25
CA ALA A 157 16.55 32.65 18.17
C ALA A 157 16.28 33.37 19.51
N THR A 158 16.15 32.65 20.62
CA THR A 158 15.92 33.23 21.96
C THR A 158 17.00 32.79 22.96
N ALA A 159 18.27 33.03 22.65
CA ALA A 159 19.37 32.83 23.60
C ALA A 159 20.46 33.90 23.39
N ALA A 160 20.09 35.18 23.49
CA ALA A 160 21.05 36.27 23.53
C ALA A 160 20.51 37.46 24.33
N ALA A 161 20.33 37.28 25.65
CA ALA A 161 20.32 38.39 26.60
C ALA A 161 20.53 37.88 28.05
N GLY A 162 21.65 38.27 28.67
CA GLY A 162 21.69 38.50 30.12
C GLY A 162 22.43 37.51 31.03
N THR A 163 23.73 37.79 31.25
CA THR A 163 24.38 37.91 32.58
C THR A 163 24.57 36.69 33.50
N ARG A 164 25.80 36.12 33.42
CA ARG A 164 26.85 35.84 34.43
C ARG A 164 26.52 35.59 35.93
N ALA A 165 27.28 34.60 36.47
CA ALA A 165 27.58 34.19 37.87
C ALA A 165 26.63 33.10 38.45
N ASP A 166 27.04 32.03 39.12
CA ASP A 166 28.33 31.57 39.68
C ASP A 166 28.24 30.07 40.03
N ILE A 167 29.39 29.37 40.05
CA ILE A 167 29.81 28.25 40.93
C ILE A 167 28.92 26.98 41.04
N ALA A 168 29.40 25.86 40.46
CA ALA A 168 29.72 24.58 41.15
C ALA A 168 29.70 23.37 40.19
N SER A 169 30.88 22.83 39.88
CA SER A 169 31.10 21.38 39.63
C SER A 169 30.93 20.62 40.97
N PRO A 170 30.70 19.28 41.05
CA PRO A 170 31.45 18.26 40.28
C PRO A 170 30.70 16.94 39.95
N HIS A 171 31.48 16.02 39.36
CA HIS A 171 31.32 14.57 39.21
C HIS A 171 30.79 14.02 37.88
N ALA A 172 31.78 13.71 37.06
CA ALA A 172 31.76 12.77 35.95
C ALA A 172 31.43 11.33 36.41
N HIS A 173 30.67 10.63 35.57
CA HIS A 173 30.69 9.17 35.34
C HIS A 173 30.07 8.99 33.94
N PHE A 174 30.81 8.98 32.84
CA PHE A 174 31.56 7.86 32.27
C PHE A 174 30.91 6.48 32.50
N THR A 175 30.04 6.06 31.57
CA THR A 175 30.05 4.71 30.98
C THR A 175 29.30 4.73 29.63
N SER A 176 29.99 4.40 28.55
CA SER A 176 29.40 3.78 27.35
C SER A 176 29.91 2.33 27.26
N PRO A 177 29.56 1.58 26.20
CA PRO A 177 28.54 0.54 26.09
C PRO A 177 29.10 -0.89 26.29
N PRO A 178 28.29 -1.95 26.09
CA PRO A 178 28.66 -2.92 25.04
C PRO A 178 27.43 -3.48 24.29
N THR A 179 27.44 -3.52 22.96
CA THR A 179 27.95 -4.60 22.09
C THR A 179 26.86 -5.59 21.68
N ALA A 180 26.92 -5.89 20.39
CA ALA A 180 25.94 -6.53 19.53
C ALA A 180 25.89 -8.07 19.60
N LEU A 181 25.02 -8.59 18.70
CA LEU A 181 25.00 -9.91 18.03
C LEU A 181 23.98 -10.94 18.57
N PRO A 182 23.65 -12.01 17.82
CA PRO A 182 23.05 -12.02 16.48
C PRO A 182 21.95 -13.11 16.31
N GLY A 183 21.18 -13.02 15.21
CA GLY A 183 20.76 -14.20 14.43
C GLY A 183 19.58 -15.05 14.90
N ARG A 184 18.58 -15.19 14.02
CA ARG A 184 18.21 -16.53 13.50
C ARG A 184 17.45 -16.41 12.18
N MET A 185 18.16 -16.71 11.09
CA MET A 185 17.56 -17.25 9.88
C MET A 185 16.91 -18.59 10.20
N LEU A 186 15.69 -18.80 9.70
CA LEU A 186 15.23 -20.12 9.31
C LEU A 186 14.66 -19.99 7.91
N GLU A 187 15.55 -20.20 6.95
CA GLU A 187 15.20 -20.81 5.67
C GLU A 187 14.56 -22.18 5.93
N GLY A 188 13.53 -22.48 5.16
CA GLY A 188 12.87 -23.78 5.12
C GLY A 188 12.42 -24.07 3.69
N HIS A 189 13.39 -24.31 2.81
CA HIS A 189 13.18 -25.16 1.65
C HIS A 189 13.03 -26.60 2.13
N ILE A 190 11.86 -27.21 1.95
CA ILE A 190 11.61 -28.46 1.21
C ILE A 190 10.15 -28.43 0.75
#